data_AF-A0A8B5Y9B0-F1
#
_entry.id   AF-A0A8B5Y9B0-F1
#
_cell.length_a   1.000
_cell.length_b   1.000
_cell.length_c   1.000
_cell.angle_alpha   90.00
_cell.angle_beta   90.00
_cell.angle_gamma   90.00
#
_symmetry.space_group_name_H-M   'P 1'
#
loop_
_entity.id
_entity.type
_entity.pdbx_description
1 polymer ?
#
loop_
_entity_poly.entity_id
_entity_poly.type
_entity_poly.pdbx_seq_one_letter_code
_entity_poly.pdbx_strand_id
1 'polypeptide(L)'
;MNDVKKLEAYLKLNADGTLTLDPSYTKLDISRSVTNEVQDWIKYLNDLVKQKEAVINSDFSVKILDKDGSVLTLENGNNHKMKVAKKGCGRSGHDLYWWGYNLYFDCNETRTLYQSFKAGGGATSGLALISRVIPVPPTQLASVISGVIGGGLVGFGQMIQDEHEGHGVRIRFTGLGYAAVPTGVFPQ
;
A
#
# COMPACT_ATOMS: atom_id res chain seq x y z
N MET A 1 7.68 -5.69 -12.07
CA MET A 1 7.58 -5.18 -10.66
C MET A 1 8.77 -4.33 -10.24
N ASN A 2 10.00 -4.60 -10.74
CA ASN A 2 11.12 -3.65 -10.66
C ASN A 2 10.88 -2.35 -11.46
N ASP A 3 9.95 -2.36 -12.42
CA ASP A 3 9.80 -1.28 -13.39
C ASP A 3 9.15 -0.02 -12.81
N VAL A 4 8.21 -0.16 -11.88
CA VAL A 4 7.67 1.00 -11.15
C VAL A 4 8.77 1.69 -10.34
N LYS A 5 9.64 0.93 -9.67
CA LYS A 5 10.78 1.51 -8.94
C LYS A 5 11.78 2.22 -9.86
N LYS A 6 11.97 1.74 -11.09
CA LYS A 6 12.84 2.44 -12.08
C LYS A 6 12.27 3.81 -12.47
N LEU A 7 10.96 3.99 -12.43
CA LEU A 7 10.30 5.27 -12.73
C LEU A 7 10.48 6.31 -11.61
N GLU A 8 10.84 5.89 -10.38
CA GLU A 8 11.04 6.81 -9.26
C GLU A 8 12.10 7.87 -9.54
N ALA A 9 13.19 7.48 -10.21
CA ALA A 9 14.28 8.39 -10.59
C ALA A 9 13.85 9.49 -11.58
N TYR A 10 12.68 9.33 -12.20
CA TYR A 10 12.12 10.26 -13.17
C TYR A 10 10.98 11.09 -12.57
N LEU A 11 10.59 10.85 -11.32
CA LEU A 11 9.62 11.67 -10.64
C LEU A 11 10.23 12.97 -10.14
N LYS A 12 9.46 14.03 -10.27
CA LYS A 12 9.77 15.35 -9.75
C LYS A 12 8.59 15.86 -8.95
N LEU A 13 8.87 16.32 -7.75
CA LEU A 13 7.93 17.10 -6.96
C LEU A 13 8.06 18.56 -7.38
N ASN A 14 6.98 19.12 -7.88
CA ASN A 14 6.89 20.52 -8.31
C ASN A 14 6.73 21.44 -7.10
N ALA A 15 7.03 22.73 -7.29
CA ALA A 15 6.90 23.73 -6.24
C ALA A 15 5.45 23.95 -5.76
N ASP A 16 4.46 23.57 -6.57
CA ASP A 16 3.03 23.61 -6.23
C ASP A 16 2.55 22.35 -5.47
N GLY A 17 3.46 21.43 -5.15
CA GLY A 17 3.17 20.18 -4.45
C GLY A 17 2.70 19.03 -5.33
N THR A 18 2.60 19.23 -6.66
CA THR A 18 2.21 18.18 -7.61
C THR A 18 3.40 17.33 -8.06
N LEU A 19 3.13 16.11 -8.53
CA LEU A 19 4.11 15.22 -9.14
C LEU A 19 4.11 15.33 -10.66
N THR A 20 5.29 15.16 -11.26
CA THR A 20 5.44 14.98 -12.71
C THR A 20 6.43 13.86 -12.97
N LEU A 21 6.11 13.03 -13.97
CA LEU A 21 7.01 11.99 -14.45
C LEU A 21 7.76 12.50 -15.70
N ASP A 22 9.07 12.67 -15.58
CA ASP A 22 9.94 13.17 -16.65
C ASP A 22 9.96 12.19 -17.85
N PRO A 23 9.56 12.61 -19.06
CA PRO A 23 9.40 11.72 -20.21
C PRO A 23 10.69 11.02 -20.67
N SER A 24 11.86 11.40 -20.14
CA SER A 24 13.12 10.69 -20.38
C SER A 24 13.14 9.23 -19.87
N TYR A 25 12.14 8.80 -19.08
CA TYR A 25 11.94 7.38 -18.73
C TYR A 25 11.69 6.50 -19.94
N THR A 26 11.32 7.06 -21.10
CA THR A 26 11.09 6.34 -22.36
C THR A 26 12.31 5.56 -22.86
N LYS A 27 13.50 5.86 -22.32
CA LYS A 27 14.73 5.07 -22.55
C LYS A 27 14.75 3.74 -21.78
N LEU A 28 13.86 3.57 -20.82
CA LEU A 28 13.67 2.32 -20.09
C LEU A 28 12.69 1.44 -20.87
N ASP A 29 13.03 0.17 -21.03
CA ASP A 29 12.14 -0.85 -21.60
C ASP A 29 11.05 -1.21 -20.59
N ILE A 30 10.07 -0.31 -20.40
CA ILE A 30 8.93 -0.46 -19.50
C ILE A 30 7.67 -0.55 -20.33
N SER A 31 6.81 -1.52 -20.02
CA SER A 31 5.57 -1.72 -20.77
C SER A 31 4.65 -0.51 -20.68
N ARG A 32 3.96 -0.22 -21.79
CA ARG A 32 3.04 0.92 -21.90
C ARG A 32 1.88 0.86 -20.90
N SER A 33 1.45 -0.35 -20.53
CA SER A 33 0.42 -0.55 -19.50
C SER A 33 0.86 0.02 -18.16
N VAL A 34 2.09 -0.30 -17.73
CA VAL A 34 2.65 0.18 -16.45
C VAL A 34 2.83 1.69 -16.48
N THR A 35 3.32 2.25 -17.59
CA THR A 35 3.51 3.71 -17.69
C THR A 35 2.19 4.47 -17.67
N ASN A 36 1.14 3.94 -18.31
CA ASN A 36 -0.18 4.55 -18.30
C ASN A 36 -0.81 4.53 -16.90
N GLU A 37 -0.75 3.39 -16.20
CA GLU A 37 -1.26 3.28 -14.83
C GLU A 37 -0.58 4.26 -13.87
N VAL A 38 0.75 4.41 -13.97
CA VAL A 38 1.51 5.38 -13.18
C VAL A 38 1.08 6.81 -13.51
N GLN A 39 0.90 7.15 -14.79
CA GLN A 39 0.46 8.48 -15.21
C GLN A 39 -0.95 8.81 -14.71
N ASP A 40 -1.88 7.86 -14.82
CA ASP A 40 -3.25 8.02 -14.31
C ASP A 40 -3.27 8.25 -12.81
N TRP A 41 -2.39 7.56 -12.07
CA TRP A 41 -2.27 7.79 -10.64
C TRP A 41 -1.66 9.13 -10.26
N ILE A 42 -0.58 9.52 -10.93
CA ILE A 42 0.04 10.84 -10.73
C ILE A 42 -1.00 11.92 -10.96
N LYS A 43 -1.83 11.78 -12.00
CA LYS A 43 -2.95 12.69 -12.26
C LYS A 43 -3.93 12.71 -11.11
N TYR A 44 -4.37 11.55 -10.61
CA TYR A 44 -5.26 11.45 -9.45
C TYR A 44 -4.68 12.13 -8.21
N LEU A 45 -3.41 11.85 -7.85
CA LEU A 45 -2.75 12.49 -6.72
C LEU A 45 -2.66 14.01 -6.88
N ASN A 46 -2.33 14.48 -8.09
CA ASN A 46 -2.27 15.91 -8.39
C ASN A 46 -3.64 16.57 -8.25
N ASP A 47 -4.72 15.88 -8.64
CA ASP A 47 -6.07 16.38 -8.47
C ASP A 47 -6.43 16.51 -6.98
N LEU A 48 -6.03 15.54 -6.14
CA LEU A 48 -6.18 15.66 -4.67
C LEU A 48 -5.37 16.83 -4.09
N VAL A 49 -4.12 17.03 -4.52
CA VAL A 49 -3.29 18.17 -4.08
C VAL A 49 -3.94 19.49 -4.48
N LYS A 50 -4.44 19.61 -5.70
CA LYS A 50 -5.15 20.82 -6.19
C LYS A 50 -6.43 21.09 -5.41
N GLN A 51 -7.13 20.04 -4.99
CA GLN A 51 -8.32 20.13 -4.13
C GLN A 51 -7.98 20.40 -2.66
N LYS A 52 -6.69 20.44 -2.30
CA LYS A 52 -6.17 20.56 -0.93
C LYS A 52 -6.58 19.39 -0.02
N GLU A 53 -6.82 18.23 -0.63
CA GLU A 53 -7.17 16.98 0.05
C GLU A 53 -5.95 16.08 0.26
N ALA A 54 -4.78 16.45 -0.26
CA ALA A 54 -3.54 15.73 -0.04
C ALA A 54 -2.31 16.64 -0.07
N VAL A 55 -1.23 16.20 0.58
CA VAL A 55 0.12 16.77 0.51
C VAL A 55 1.09 15.67 0.14
N ILE A 56 1.94 15.93 -0.84
CA ILE A 56 3.01 15.03 -1.27
C ILE A 56 4.32 15.55 -0.69
N ASN A 57 4.98 14.74 0.13
CA ASN A 57 6.26 15.08 0.75
C ASN A 57 7.41 14.86 -0.23
N SER A 58 8.61 15.36 0.12
CA SER A 58 9.81 15.25 -0.71
C SER A 58 10.29 13.81 -0.96
N ASP A 59 9.90 12.87 -0.09
CA ASP A 59 10.15 11.43 -0.26
C ASP A 59 9.04 10.72 -1.06
N PHE A 60 8.15 11.51 -1.68
CA PHE A 60 6.97 11.07 -2.42
C PHE A 60 5.94 10.28 -1.60
N SER A 61 6.02 10.33 -0.26
CA SER A 61 4.92 9.89 0.60
C SER A 61 3.76 10.88 0.51
N VAL A 62 2.55 10.35 0.53
CA VAL A 62 1.30 11.11 0.39
C VAL A 62 0.57 11.12 1.72
N LYS A 63 0.22 12.31 2.20
CA LYS A 63 -0.66 12.50 3.35
C LYS A 63 -2.00 13.00 2.83
N ILE A 64 -3.05 12.23 3.05
CA ILE A 64 -4.42 12.67 2.78
C ILE A 64 -4.84 13.63 3.91
N LEU A 65 -5.59 14.67 3.59
CA LEU A 65 -6.05 15.71 4.51
C LEU A 65 -7.56 15.64 4.71
N ASP A 66 -8.02 15.99 5.91
CA ASP A 66 -9.44 16.14 6.25
C ASP A 66 -9.90 17.54 5.82
N LYS A 67 -11.21 17.79 5.89
CA LYS A 67 -11.81 19.07 5.53
C LYS A 67 -11.27 20.25 6.34
N ASP A 68 -10.74 20.00 7.54
CA ASP A 68 -10.10 20.99 8.39
C ASP A 68 -8.59 21.16 8.14
N GLY A 69 -8.03 20.41 7.17
CA GLY A 69 -6.61 20.42 6.82
C GLY A 69 -5.72 19.59 7.75
N SER A 70 -6.29 18.89 8.74
CA SER A 70 -5.57 17.89 9.52
C SER A 70 -5.25 16.67 8.64
N VAL A 71 -4.20 15.93 8.96
CA VAL A 71 -3.91 14.70 8.22
C VAL A 71 -5.02 13.69 8.54
N LEU A 72 -5.74 13.24 7.50
CA LEU A 72 -6.55 12.03 7.55
C LEU A 72 -5.60 10.85 7.75
N THR A 73 -5.28 10.62 9.01
CA THR A 73 -4.99 9.27 9.46
C THR A 73 -6.30 8.48 9.31
N LEU A 74 -6.22 7.20 8.95
CA LEU A 74 -7.41 6.33 8.88
C LEU A 74 -8.16 6.21 10.23
N GLU A 75 -7.74 6.91 11.28
CA GLU A 75 -8.53 7.11 12.50
C GLU A 75 -9.78 7.99 12.29
N ASN A 76 -9.80 8.89 11.30
CA ASN A 76 -10.86 9.89 11.10
C ASN A 76 -11.86 9.61 9.96
N GLY A 77 -11.70 8.53 9.19
CA GLY A 77 -12.75 8.03 8.31
C GLY A 77 -13.72 7.15 9.11
N ASN A 78 -14.98 7.54 9.21
CA ASN A 78 -16.05 6.83 9.95
C ASN A 78 -16.16 5.33 9.60
N ASN A 79 -15.32 4.47 10.21
CA ASN A 79 -15.69 3.23 10.91
C ASN A 79 -14.53 2.32 11.31
N HIS A 80 -13.26 2.58 11.01
CA HIS A 80 -12.21 1.58 11.25
C HIS A 80 -10.97 2.16 11.96
N LYS A 81 -11.13 2.43 13.26
CA LYS A 81 -10.01 2.75 14.16
C LYS A 81 -9.04 1.56 14.25
N MET A 82 -8.00 1.52 13.44
CA MET A 82 -6.77 0.82 13.82
C MET A 82 -6.09 1.69 14.87
N LYS A 83 -6.36 1.42 16.14
CA LYS A 83 -5.59 2.01 17.24
C LYS A 83 -4.13 1.62 17.00
N VAL A 84 -3.24 2.60 16.98
CA VAL A 84 -1.80 2.37 17.13
C VAL A 84 -1.59 1.77 18.53
N ALA A 85 -1.70 0.45 18.63
CA ALA A 85 -1.56 -0.25 19.90
C ALA A 85 -0.07 -0.29 20.25
N LYS A 86 0.37 0.58 21.15
CA LYS A 86 1.65 0.40 21.87
C LYS A 86 1.52 -0.79 22.84
N LYS A 87 1.39 -2.01 22.33
CA LYS A 87 1.55 -3.25 23.10
C LYS A 87 2.06 -4.36 22.18
N GLY A 88 3.35 -4.63 22.29
CA GLY A 88 4.03 -5.61 21.44
C GLY A 88 4.80 -4.91 20.33
N CYS A 89 5.91 -5.53 19.95
CA CYS A 89 6.82 -5.12 18.90
C CYS A 89 6.13 -4.62 17.60
N GLY A 90 6.78 -3.65 16.93
CA GLY A 90 6.31 -3.04 15.67
C GLY A 90 5.30 -1.89 15.84
N ARG A 91 4.80 -1.38 14.70
CA ARG A 91 3.68 -0.43 14.61
C ARG A 91 2.58 -0.96 13.70
N SER A 92 1.35 -0.58 13.99
CA SER A 92 0.21 -0.74 13.10
C SER A 92 -0.06 0.55 12.34
N GLY A 93 -0.32 0.48 11.04
CA GLY A 93 -0.64 1.64 10.24
C GLY A 93 -0.34 1.44 8.77
N HIS A 94 -0.26 2.54 8.02
CA HIS A 94 0.05 2.50 6.61
C HIS A 94 0.64 3.83 6.15
N ASP A 95 1.40 3.76 5.07
CA ASP A 95 1.86 4.94 4.35
C ASP A 95 1.44 4.78 2.88
N LEU A 96 0.85 5.84 2.32
CA LEU A 96 0.54 5.94 0.90
C LEU A 96 1.72 6.55 0.16
N TYR A 97 2.08 5.98 -0.98
CA TYR A 97 3.12 6.48 -1.88
C TYR A 97 2.55 6.61 -3.29
N TRP A 98 3.27 7.34 -4.14
CA TRP A 98 2.94 7.44 -5.57
C TRP A 98 2.92 6.08 -6.28
N TRP A 99 3.64 5.07 -5.79
CA TRP A 99 3.69 3.73 -6.41
C TRP A 99 2.72 2.72 -5.78
N GLY A 100 2.07 3.05 -4.65
CA GLY A 100 1.25 2.10 -3.90
C GLY A 100 1.26 2.35 -2.39
N TYR A 101 1.30 1.28 -1.60
CA TYR A 101 1.09 1.31 -0.15
C TYR A 101 2.17 0.51 0.58
N ASN A 102 2.60 1.00 1.74
CA ASN A 102 3.18 0.14 2.77
C ASN A 102 2.16 -0.03 3.89
N LEU A 103 1.82 -1.27 4.22
CA LEU A 103 0.99 -1.63 5.36
C LEU A 103 1.87 -2.18 6.46
N TYR A 104 1.70 -1.67 7.67
CA TYR A 104 2.45 -2.08 8.86
C TYR A 104 1.48 -2.74 9.83
N PHE A 105 1.85 -3.94 10.27
CA PHE A 105 1.09 -4.72 11.24
C PHE A 105 1.96 -5.04 12.43
N ASP A 106 1.53 -4.63 13.62
CA ASP A 106 2.24 -5.00 14.85
C ASP A 106 2.31 -6.52 15.04
N CYS A 107 2.99 -6.97 16.08
CA CYS A 107 3.16 -8.39 16.33
C CYS A 107 1.84 -9.18 16.53
N ASN A 108 0.81 -8.56 17.11
CA ASN A 108 -0.47 -9.23 17.34
C ASN A 108 -1.28 -9.33 16.03
N GLU A 109 -1.31 -8.24 15.26
CA GLU A 109 -1.95 -8.20 13.95
C GLU A 109 -1.26 -9.11 12.96
N THR A 110 0.08 -9.14 12.96
CA THR A 110 0.87 -10.05 12.11
C THR A 110 0.51 -11.51 12.38
N ARG A 111 0.40 -11.90 13.66
CA ARG A 111 -0.02 -13.26 14.05
C ARG A 111 -1.41 -13.60 13.58
N THR A 112 -2.34 -12.68 13.78
CA THR A 112 -3.71 -12.82 13.28
C THR A 112 -3.71 -13.00 11.76
N LEU A 113 -2.93 -12.18 11.06
CA LEU A 113 -2.89 -12.15 9.60
C LEU A 113 -2.36 -13.45 9.00
N TYR A 114 -1.19 -13.96 9.46
CA TYR A 114 -0.68 -15.23 8.92
C TYR A 114 -1.56 -16.43 9.30
N GLN A 115 -2.14 -16.45 10.50
CA GLN A 115 -3.04 -17.53 10.91
C GLN A 115 -4.31 -17.54 10.05
N SER A 116 -4.90 -16.37 9.81
CA SER A 116 -6.05 -16.20 8.92
C SER A 116 -5.79 -16.75 7.53
N PHE A 117 -4.62 -16.46 6.95
CA PHE A 117 -4.26 -16.91 5.61
C PHE A 117 -3.88 -18.40 5.55
N LYS A 118 -3.15 -18.92 6.55
CA LYS A 118 -2.77 -20.34 6.60
C LYS A 118 -3.92 -21.28 6.89
N ALA A 119 -4.91 -20.85 7.68
CA ALA A 119 -6.05 -21.70 8.06
C ALA A 119 -7.10 -21.88 6.95
N GLY A 120 -7.00 -21.15 5.83
CA GLY A 120 -7.95 -21.21 4.70
C GLY A 120 -9.33 -20.60 5.00
N GLY A 121 -9.97 -20.99 6.10
CA GLY A 121 -11.27 -20.46 6.56
C GLY A 121 -11.22 -19.06 7.18
N GLY A 122 -10.03 -18.58 7.57
CA GLY A 122 -9.81 -17.24 8.11
C GLY A 122 -9.39 -16.20 7.06
N ALA A 123 -9.27 -16.59 5.78
CA ALA A 123 -8.78 -15.73 4.72
C ALA A 123 -9.60 -14.44 4.60
N THR A 124 -10.92 -14.52 4.78
CA THR A 124 -11.83 -13.36 4.74
C THR A 124 -11.53 -12.33 5.81
N SER A 125 -11.13 -12.73 7.03
CA SER A 125 -10.77 -11.79 8.09
C SER A 125 -9.40 -11.15 7.84
N GLY A 126 -8.43 -11.90 7.32
CA GLY A 126 -7.13 -11.36 6.91
C GLY A 126 -7.25 -10.35 5.76
N LEU A 127 -8.06 -10.67 4.74
CA LEU A 127 -8.36 -9.76 3.65
C LEU A 127 -9.14 -8.54 4.12
N ALA A 128 -10.08 -8.71 5.05
CA ALA A 128 -10.81 -7.59 5.64
C ALA A 128 -9.87 -6.62 6.38
N LEU A 129 -8.84 -7.12 7.07
CA LEU A 129 -7.84 -6.25 7.71
C LEU A 129 -7.07 -5.41 6.69
N ILE A 130 -6.71 -5.99 5.54
CA ILE A 130 -5.99 -5.28 4.47
C ILE A 130 -6.94 -4.31 3.73
N SER A 131 -8.17 -4.72 3.44
CA SER A 131 -9.17 -3.91 2.71
C SER A 131 -9.67 -2.70 3.50
N ARG A 132 -9.42 -2.66 4.81
CA ARG A 132 -9.65 -1.44 5.62
C ARG A 132 -8.72 -0.30 5.22
N VAL A 133 -7.58 -0.64 4.63
CA VAL A 133 -6.51 0.29 4.34
C VAL A 133 -6.37 0.54 2.85
N ILE A 134 -6.45 -0.53 2.06
CA ILE A 134 -6.50 -0.41 0.60
C ILE A 134 -7.99 -0.47 0.21
N PRO A 135 -8.57 0.56 -0.44
CA PRO A 135 -9.99 0.65 -0.74
C PRO A 135 -10.39 -0.31 -1.87
N VAL A 136 -10.28 -1.61 -1.63
CA VAL A 136 -10.52 -2.69 -2.59
C VAL A 136 -11.37 -3.76 -1.91
N PRO A 137 -12.38 -4.32 -2.60
CA PRO A 137 -13.16 -5.42 -2.06
C PRO A 137 -12.26 -6.62 -1.68
N PRO A 138 -12.48 -7.28 -0.51
CA PRO A 138 -11.71 -8.45 -0.08
C PRO A 138 -11.59 -9.56 -1.11
N THR A 139 -12.65 -9.81 -1.89
CA THR A 139 -12.68 -10.85 -2.94
C THR A 139 -11.73 -10.54 -4.10
N GLN A 140 -11.62 -9.27 -4.49
CA GLN A 140 -10.68 -8.84 -5.52
C GLN A 140 -9.24 -8.93 -5.01
N LEU A 141 -9.01 -8.47 -3.78
CA LEU A 141 -7.71 -8.59 -3.13
C LEU A 141 -7.26 -10.06 -3.03
N ALA A 142 -8.18 -10.99 -2.72
CA ALA A 142 -7.90 -12.42 -2.70
C ALA A 142 -7.40 -12.96 -4.05
N SER A 143 -8.10 -12.57 -5.12
CA SER A 143 -7.77 -12.96 -6.50
C SER A 143 -6.39 -12.45 -6.89
N VAL A 144 -6.13 -11.17 -6.61
CA VAL A 144 -4.86 -10.51 -6.90
C VAL A 144 -3.70 -11.15 -6.14
N ILE A 145 -3.84 -11.34 -4.83
CA ILE A 145 -2.82 -12.00 -4.00
C ILE A 145 -2.56 -13.41 -4.54
N SER A 146 -3.62 -14.16 -4.88
CA SER A 146 -3.47 -15.55 -5.35
C SER A 146 -2.86 -15.66 -6.75
N GLY A 147 -3.09 -14.67 -7.62
CA GLY A 147 -2.49 -14.63 -8.96
C GLY A 147 -1.01 -14.25 -8.95
N VAL A 148 -0.56 -13.47 -7.96
CA VAL A 148 0.83 -13.02 -7.84
C VAL A 148 1.68 -13.98 -7.02
N ILE A 149 1.12 -14.55 -5.96
CA ILE A 149 1.86 -15.40 -5.02
C ILE A 149 1.60 -16.87 -5.34
N GLY A 150 2.64 -17.56 -5.81
CA GLY A 150 2.61 -19.01 -6.01
C GLY A 150 2.26 -19.72 -4.71
N GLY A 151 1.17 -20.49 -4.70
CA GLY A 151 0.62 -21.11 -3.48
C GLY A 151 -0.58 -20.37 -2.87
N GLY A 152 -1.04 -19.28 -3.49
CA GLY A 152 -2.26 -18.58 -3.11
C GLY A 152 -2.16 -17.87 -1.75
N LEU A 153 -3.31 -17.70 -1.08
CA LEU A 153 -3.36 -17.08 0.24
C LEU A 153 -2.55 -17.84 1.30
N VAL A 154 -2.48 -19.17 1.22
CA VAL A 154 -1.69 -19.97 2.17
C VAL A 154 -0.20 -19.65 2.05
N GLY A 155 0.32 -19.56 0.82
CA GLY A 155 1.70 -19.13 0.56
C GLY A 155 1.96 -17.72 1.08
N PHE A 156 1.02 -16.79 0.87
CA PHE A 156 1.13 -15.44 1.42
C PHE A 156 1.18 -15.41 2.95
N GLY A 157 0.37 -16.24 3.61
CA GLY A 157 0.41 -16.41 5.06
C GLY A 157 1.76 -16.93 5.55
N GLN A 158 2.38 -17.87 4.82
CA GLN A 158 3.71 -18.37 5.16
C GLN A 158 4.77 -17.26 5.07
N MET A 159 4.77 -16.45 4.00
CA MET A 159 5.68 -15.31 3.86
C MET A 159 5.55 -14.32 5.03
N ILE A 160 4.32 -14.03 5.47
CA ILE A 160 4.07 -13.16 6.64
C ILE A 160 4.63 -13.77 7.93
N GLN A 161 4.49 -15.08 8.09
CA GLN A 161 5.03 -15.77 9.27
C GLN A 161 6.56 -15.73 9.29
N ASP A 162 7.19 -15.98 8.14
CA ASP A 162 8.65 -16.05 8.03
C ASP A 162 9.29 -14.67 8.32
N GLU A 163 8.69 -13.59 7.80
CA GLU A 163 9.19 -12.22 7.96
C GLU A 163 8.79 -11.55 9.29
N HIS A 164 7.95 -12.21 10.11
CA HIS A 164 7.46 -11.63 11.37
C HIS A 164 8.60 -11.36 12.36
N GLU A 165 9.57 -12.27 12.44
CA GLU A 165 10.80 -12.25 13.27
C GLU A 165 10.68 -11.68 14.71
N GLY A 166 9.48 -11.61 15.27
CA GLY A 166 9.24 -10.94 16.56
C GLY A 166 9.25 -9.41 16.50
N HIS A 167 9.12 -8.80 15.31
CA HIS A 167 9.06 -7.35 15.11
C HIS A 167 7.78 -6.87 14.40
N GLY A 168 6.96 -7.81 13.91
CA GLY A 168 5.82 -7.49 13.06
C GLY A 168 6.25 -7.42 11.59
N VAL A 169 5.30 -7.22 10.68
CA VAL A 169 5.64 -7.12 9.24
C VAL A 169 5.25 -5.79 8.64
N ARG A 170 5.99 -5.42 7.60
CA ARG A 170 5.59 -4.46 6.59
C ARG A 170 5.26 -5.20 5.30
N ILE A 171 4.04 -5.05 4.81
CA ILE A 171 3.62 -5.56 3.51
C ILE A 171 3.58 -4.41 2.51
N ARG A 172 4.32 -4.56 1.42
CA ARG A 172 4.30 -3.62 0.30
C ARG A 172 3.25 -4.05 -0.71
N PHE A 173 2.40 -3.11 -1.10
CA PHE A 173 1.51 -3.24 -2.25
C PHE A 173 1.91 -2.23 -3.32
N THR A 174 2.04 -2.66 -4.56
CA THR A 174 2.32 -1.79 -5.72
C THR A 174 1.12 -1.81 -6.64
N GLY A 175 0.82 -0.66 -7.24
CA GLY A 175 -0.47 -0.47 -7.90
C GLY A 175 -1.53 0.00 -6.92
N LEU A 176 -2.68 0.40 -7.45
CA LEU A 176 -3.56 1.36 -6.80
C LEU A 176 -5.00 0.96 -6.95
N GLY A 177 -5.79 1.15 -5.88
CA GLY A 177 -7.14 0.62 -5.81
C GLY A 177 -7.16 -0.86 -6.21
N TYR A 178 -7.98 -1.22 -7.20
CA TYR A 178 -8.15 -2.59 -7.67
C TYR A 178 -6.90 -3.22 -8.32
N ALA A 179 -5.90 -2.41 -8.71
CA ALA A 179 -4.64 -2.88 -9.27
C ALA A 179 -3.54 -3.07 -8.22
N ALA A 180 -3.83 -2.81 -6.94
CA ALA A 180 -2.85 -2.98 -5.86
C ALA A 180 -2.56 -4.45 -5.62
N VAL A 181 -1.34 -4.88 -5.96
CA VAL A 181 -0.87 -6.25 -5.78
C VAL A 181 0.20 -6.32 -4.69
N PRO A 182 0.26 -7.38 -3.87
CA PRO A 182 1.34 -7.53 -2.91
C PRO A 182 2.66 -7.71 -3.66
N THR A 183 3.67 -6.95 -3.29
CA THR A 183 4.97 -6.94 -3.98
C THR A 183 6.14 -7.29 -3.09
N GLY A 184 5.91 -7.39 -1.79
CA GLY A 184 6.86 -7.94 -0.85
C GLY A 184 6.32 -7.91 0.58
N VAL A 185 6.83 -8.84 1.38
CA VAL A 185 6.68 -8.86 2.84
C VAL A 185 8.07 -8.68 3.41
N PHE A 186 8.20 -7.85 4.43
CA PHE A 186 9.46 -7.47 5.04
C PHE A 186 9.29 -7.36 6.55
N PRO A 187 10.37 -7.52 7.34
CA PRO A 187 10.33 -7.15 8.74
C PRO A 187 10.14 -5.64 8.89
N GLN A 188 9.61 -5.22 10.03
CA GLN A 188 9.48 -3.79 10.39
C GLN A 188 10.78 -3.19 10.90
#